data_AF-X1UDH2-F1
#
_entry.id   AF-X1UDH2-F1
#
_cell.length_a   1.000
_cell.length_b   1.000
_cell.length_c   1.000
_cell.angle_alpha   90.00
_cell.angle_beta   90.00
_cell.angle_gamma   90.00
#
_symmetry.space_group_name_H-M   'P 1'
#
loop_
_entity.id
_entity.type
_entity.pdbx_description
1 polymer ?
#
loop_
_entity_poly.entity_id
_entity_poly.type
_entity_poly.pdbx_seq_one_letter_code
_entity_poly.pdbx_strand_id
1 'polypeptide(L)' 'DAVEKVLIEGKVRSHDLGGDSSTIEVGDEVVKKLKLSLS' A
#
# COMPACT_ATOMS: atom_id res chain seq x y z
N ASP A 1 -4.27 -9.08 5.79
CA ASP A 1 -3.49 -9.23 4.52
C ASP A 1 -2.45 -8.09 4.39
N ALA A 2 -1.38 -8.23 3.61
CA ALA A 2 -0.45 -7.12 3.32
C ALA A 2 -1.17 -5.95 2.63
N VAL A 3 -2.11 -6.24 1.74
CA VAL A 3 -2.96 -5.24 1.08
C VAL A 3 -3.76 -4.45 2.13
N GLU A 4 -4.46 -5.17 3.00
CA GLU A 4 -5.25 -4.57 4.09
C GLU A 4 -4.40 -3.70 5.01
N LYS A 5 -3.18 -4.13 5.37
CA LYS A 5 -2.25 -3.31 6.17
C LYS A 5 -1.86 -2.00 5.48
N VAL A 6 -1.58 -2.02 4.17
CA VAL A 6 -1.28 -0.79 3.41
C VAL A 6 -2.47 0.16 3.47
N LEU A 7 -3.67 -0.35 3.20
CA LEU A 7 -4.88 0.47 3.14
C LEU A 7 -5.29 1.04 4.52
N ILE A 8 -5.15 0.25 5.59
CA ILE A 8 -5.45 0.71 6.97
C ILE A 8 -4.43 1.76 7.43
N GLU A 9 -3.15 1.61 7.11
CA GLU A 9 -2.14 2.60 7.47
C GLU A 9 -2.35 3.95 6.76
N GLY A 10 -2.94 3.92 5.56
CA GLY A 10 -3.36 5.13 4.84
C GLY A 10 -2.23 6.07 4.39
N LYS A 11 -0.96 5.65 4.53
CA LYS A 11 0.22 6.46 4.17
C LYS A 11 0.41 6.61 2.67
N VAL A 12 0.14 5.55 1.92
CA VAL A 12 0.16 5.51 0.45
C VAL A 12 -1.25 5.19 0.02
N ARG A 13 -1.90 6.12 -0.67
CA ARG A 13 -3.34 6.05 -0.94
C ARG A 13 -3.63 6.71 -2.28
N SER A 14 -4.39 5.99 -3.11
CA SER A 14 -4.79 6.45 -4.43
C SER A 14 -5.83 7.58 -4.36
N HIS A 15 -6.01 8.26 -5.49
CA HIS A 15 -6.91 9.42 -5.62
C HIS A 15 -8.37 9.09 -5.32
N ASP A 16 -8.85 7.92 -5.70
CA ASP A 16 -10.21 7.43 -5.40
C ASP A 16 -10.46 7.23 -3.90
N LEU A 17 -9.39 7.05 -3.13
CA LEU A 17 -9.45 6.95 -1.67
C LEU A 17 -9.11 8.28 -0.98
N GLY A 18 -8.92 9.37 -1.74
CA GLY A 18 -8.61 10.71 -1.24
C GLY A 18 -7.14 10.94 -0.88
N GLY A 19 -6.22 10.14 -1.42
CA GLY A 19 -4.78 10.43 -1.35
C GLY A 19 -4.24 10.91 -2.70
N ASP A 20 -2.94 11.13 -2.76
CA ASP A 20 -2.29 11.68 -3.97
C ASP A 20 -1.36 10.66 -4.64
N SER A 21 -1.33 9.42 -4.16
CA SER A 21 -0.47 8.37 -4.69
C SER A 21 -1.02 7.80 -6.01
N SER A 22 -0.11 7.33 -6.83
CA SER A 22 -0.40 6.54 -8.03
C SER A 22 -0.65 5.07 -7.69
N THR A 23 -1.27 4.36 -8.63
CA THR A 23 -1.48 2.90 -8.53
C THR A 23 -0.16 2.14 -8.38
N ILE A 24 0.92 2.62 -9.02
CA ILE A 24 2.24 2.00 -8.96
C ILE A 24 2.80 2.12 -7.54
N GLU A 25 2.75 3.30 -6.94
CA GLU A 25 3.24 3.52 -5.57
C GLU A 25 2.48 2.68 -4.53
N VAL A 26 1.15 2.58 -4.67
CA VAL A 26 0.34 1.70 -3.81
C VAL A 26 0.78 0.24 -3.97
N GLY A 27 0.99 -0.22 -5.21
CA GLY A 27 1.46 -1.58 -5.50
C GLY A 27 2.85 -1.88 -4.93
N ASP A 28 3.78 -0.93 -5.07
CA ASP A 28 5.14 -1.06 -4.54
C ASP A 28 5.14 -1.21 -3.02
N GLU A 29 4.31 -0.44 -2.31
CA GLU A 29 4.20 -0.53 -0.85
C GLU A 29 3.59 -1.87 -0.40
N VAL A 30 2.64 -2.41 -1.17
CA VAL A 30 2.11 -3.77 -0.93
C VAL A 30 3.20 -4.83 -1.07
N VAL A 31 3.99 -4.79 -2.15
CA VAL A 31 5.09 -5.74 -2.37
C VAL A 31 6.15 -5.65 -1.27
N LYS A 32 6.47 -4.43 -0.82
CA LYS A 32 7.40 -4.21 0.29
C LYS A 32 6.89 -4.84 1.59
N LYS A 33 5.61 -4.65 1.94
CA LYS A 33 5.02 -5.30 3.12
C LYS A 33 4.98 -6.82 2.99
N LEU A 34 4.65 -7.35 1.81
CA LEU A 34 4.68 -8.79 1.56
C LEU A 34 6.06 -9.38 1.82
N LYS A 35 7.12 -8.74 1.32
CA LYS A 35 8.51 -9.17 1.56
C LYS A 35 8.88 -9.16 3.04
N LEU A 36 8.49 -8.12 3.79
CA LEU A 36 8.72 -8.05 5.23
C LEU A 36 7.96 -9.11 6.03
N SER A 37 6.82 -9.58 5.54
CA SER A 37 6.08 -10.68 6.18
C SER A 37 6.64 -12.07 5.85
N LEU A 38 7.53 -12.18 4.88
CA LEU A 38 8.19 -13.42 4.46
C LEU A 38 9.61 -13.56 5.04
N SER A 39 10.16 -12.51 5.64
CA SER A 39 11.44 -12.47 6.35
C SER A 39 11.25 -12.69 7.85
#